data_AF-A0A522VJM3-F1
#
_entry.id   AF-A0A522VJM3-F1
#
_cell.length_a   1.000
_cell.length_b   1.000
_cell.length_c   1.000
_cell.angle_alpha   90.00
_cell.angle_beta   90.00
_cell.angle_gamma   90.00
#
_symmetry.space_group_name_H-M   'P 1'
#
loop_
_entity.id
_entity.type
_entity.pdbx_description
1 polymer ?
#
loop_
_entity_poly.entity_id
_entity_poly.type
_entity_poly.pdbx_seq_one_letter_code
_entity_poly.pdbx_strand_id
1 'polypeptide(L)'
;MTDTLVQRIRGHVKVNEKPLDFPYPDNKGKITAGVGFLIDDQKSFMKQTWEIRDEKGTRPATDAEKLVGWQAMQKAAGDQKKGGNKRAESYENITALRLPQSEIDAQLEAKVNQHMNAAKKELGEKTWDKLTDGQKTAITDVHYANGSLKDYTKLNMAAKSGNAEEMALQAGFHSGENADNTKQRNWDRERRNYATILGIDPDSNEAWQGIAGKYKDEKNLPDAYRKHLPPEEPRPSEPPVSEEPQATQPPREEKASLGADGQAFLDRLKQPLASPALEVAIKAPHQWTEDEAKSVIYDYQGRKGYDPMGDYLRERTSDFYKFCYGSSDWQRGLDGKMHETRPGALYATKPQEAQLPDGRLLMKTLEELGAKLAPVFDAEGFAKATTAMQRGLNLINDLKTHTPRLKEDGDWGPVTDFSFKKSVATYGPAKLDEGFALGRLQSLAEKRPQPEELASRTQDIFGPLYGSHVNGPEKESYHAYALQTGLNEIGPKHLKDWQPLTLDGEVGPKTTDAFNQLAQSAGPLELASGLGKWLGWV
;
A
#
# COMPACT_ATOMS: atom_id res chain seq x y z
N MET A 1 20.27 18.04 8.03
CA MET A 1 20.60 18.94 6.89
C MET A 1 19.55 18.69 5.84
N THR A 2 18.92 19.74 5.30
CA THR A 2 18.01 19.60 4.15
C THR A 2 18.82 19.25 2.92
N ASP A 3 18.50 18.14 2.26
CA ASP A 3 19.14 17.75 1.01
C ASP A 3 18.98 18.86 -0.03
N THR A 4 20.02 19.11 -0.83
CA THR A 4 19.88 20.00 -1.99
C THR A 4 18.95 19.38 -3.02
N LEU A 5 18.33 20.20 -3.88
CA LEU A 5 17.48 19.68 -4.97
C LEU A 5 18.23 18.63 -5.82
N VAL A 6 19.50 18.86 -6.13
CA VAL A 6 20.33 17.93 -6.90
C VAL A 6 20.52 16.60 -6.17
N GLN A 7 20.76 16.63 -4.85
CA GLN A 7 20.88 15.41 -4.03
C GLN A 7 19.56 14.63 -3.99
N ARG A 8 18.43 15.34 -3.85
CA ARG A 8 17.09 14.73 -3.91
C ARG A 8 16.84 14.04 -5.24
N ILE A 9 17.13 14.72 -6.35
CA ILE A 9 16.96 14.15 -7.70
C ILE A 9 17.87 12.95 -7.90
N ARG A 10 19.12 13.04 -7.46
CA ARG A 10 20.08 11.93 -7.52
C ARG A 10 19.54 10.70 -6.78
N GLY A 11 19.04 10.88 -5.55
CA GLY A 11 18.43 9.79 -4.78
C GLY A 11 17.26 9.15 -5.53
N HIS A 12 16.36 9.96 -6.08
CA HIS A 12 15.22 9.50 -6.86
C HIS A 12 15.62 8.70 -8.10
N VAL A 13 16.55 9.23 -8.91
CA VAL A 13 17.06 8.55 -10.11
C VAL A 13 17.78 7.26 -9.75
N LYS A 14 18.57 7.24 -8.66
CA LYS A 14 19.32 6.06 -8.21
C LYS A 14 18.42 4.87 -7.88
N VAL A 15 17.27 5.12 -7.26
CA VAL A 15 16.25 4.09 -6.98
C VAL A 15 15.68 3.51 -8.27
N ASN A 16 15.50 4.34 -9.31
CA ASN A 16 14.94 3.92 -10.59
C ASN A 16 15.97 3.18 -11.47
N GLU A 17 17.19 3.70 -11.56
CA GLU A 17 18.24 3.20 -12.47
C GLU A 17 19.05 2.04 -11.87
N LYS A 18 19.03 1.85 -10.54
CA LYS A 18 19.73 0.77 -9.81
C LYS A 18 21.18 0.61 -10.28
N PRO A 19 22.07 1.58 -9.99
CA PRO A 19 23.43 1.56 -10.51
C PRO A 19 24.17 0.28 -10.16
N LEU A 20 24.91 -0.24 -11.14
CA LEU A 20 25.81 -1.38 -10.95
C LEU A 20 27.22 -0.86 -10.79
N ASP A 21 27.89 -1.26 -9.71
CA ASP A 21 29.25 -0.81 -9.43
C ASP A 21 30.30 -1.60 -10.20
N PHE A 22 29.95 -2.62 -10.97
CA PHE A 22 30.87 -3.35 -11.84
C PHE A 22 30.62 -3.03 -13.32
N PRO A 23 31.62 -3.19 -14.20
CA PRO A 23 31.42 -3.02 -15.63
C PRO A 23 30.60 -4.18 -16.22
N TYR A 24 29.76 -3.88 -17.21
CA TYR A 24 28.98 -4.86 -17.95
C TYR A 24 28.79 -4.42 -19.41
N PRO A 25 28.66 -5.35 -20.37
CA PRO A 25 28.23 -5.02 -21.73
C PRO A 25 26.72 -4.70 -21.78
N ASP A 26 26.34 -3.60 -22.42
CA ASP A 26 24.95 -3.24 -22.69
C ASP A 26 24.33 -4.11 -23.82
N ASN A 27 23.07 -3.84 -24.17
CA ASN A 27 22.38 -4.56 -25.25
C ASN A 27 22.99 -4.32 -26.65
N LYS A 28 23.90 -3.37 -26.81
CA LYS A 28 24.68 -3.10 -28.02
C LYS A 28 26.11 -3.65 -27.93
N GLY A 29 26.44 -4.32 -26.82
CA GLY A 29 27.77 -4.85 -26.54
C GLY A 29 28.81 -3.78 -26.24
N LYS A 30 28.40 -2.57 -25.85
CA LYS A 30 29.30 -1.53 -25.37
C LYS A 30 29.47 -1.66 -23.85
N ILE A 31 30.66 -1.34 -23.34
CA ILE A 31 30.93 -1.47 -21.91
C ILE A 31 30.32 -0.30 -21.15
N THR A 32 29.65 -0.60 -20.06
CA THR A 32 28.87 0.34 -19.25
C THR A 32 29.10 0.06 -17.77
N ALA A 33 28.98 1.07 -16.90
CA ALA A 33 28.99 0.93 -15.44
C ALA A 33 28.14 2.02 -14.77
N GLY A 34 27.87 1.89 -13.47
CA GLY A 34 27.06 2.84 -12.70
C GLY A 34 25.60 2.88 -13.17
N VAL A 35 25.05 4.08 -13.36
CA VAL A 35 23.69 4.31 -13.88
C VAL A 35 23.67 4.36 -15.43
N GLY A 36 24.34 3.42 -16.09
CA GLY A 36 24.41 3.41 -17.55
C GLY A 36 25.47 4.34 -18.15
N PHE A 37 26.60 4.56 -17.46
CA PHE A 37 27.72 5.35 -17.98
C PHE A 37 28.47 4.56 -19.05
N LEU A 38 28.40 5.04 -20.29
CA LEU A 38 29.07 4.43 -21.41
C LEU A 38 30.58 4.63 -21.33
N ILE A 39 31.34 3.56 -21.51
CA ILE A 39 32.80 3.57 -21.54
C ILE A 39 33.23 3.12 -22.94
N ASP A 40 33.31 4.09 -23.85
CA ASP A 40 33.39 3.85 -25.29
C ASP A 40 34.66 3.12 -25.77
N ASP A 41 35.78 3.30 -25.04
CA ASP A 41 37.07 2.74 -25.44
C ASP A 41 37.95 2.36 -24.25
N GLN A 42 39.01 1.62 -24.56
CA GLN A 42 39.99 1.16 -23.57
C GLN A 42 40.63 2.34 -22.83
N LYS A 43 40.93 3.43 -23.53
CA LYS A 43 41.59 4.60 -22.93
C LYS A 43 40.70 5.22 -21.84
N SER A 44 39.41 5.30 -22.08
CA SER A 44 38.40 5.79 -21.15
C SER A 44 38.21 4.82 -19.99
N PHE A 45 38.18 3.51 -20.26
CA PHE A 45 38.11 2.48 -19.22
C PHE A 45 39.29 2.54 -18.26
N MET A 46 40.51 2.69 -18.79
CA MET A 46 41.74 2.75 -17.99
C MET A 46 41.81 4.02 -17.13
N LYS A 47 41.21 5.11 -17.59
CA LYS A 47 41.13 6.38 -16.85
C LYS A 47 40.17 6.34 -15.66
N GLN A 48 39.21 5.41 -15.64
CA GLN A 48 38.29 5.33 -14.51
C GLN A 48 38.98 4.88 -13.23
N THR A 49 38.53 5.46 -12.13
CA THR A 49 38.93 5.11 -10.78
C THR A 49 38.27 3.80 -10.40
N TRP A 50 38.87 2.68 -10.80
CA TRP A 50 38.42 1.36 -10.37
C TRP A 50 39.06 0.98 -9.03
N GLU A 51 38.31 0.26 -8.22
CA GLU A 51 38.75 -0.38 -6.99
C GLU A 51 38.63 -1.89 -7.12
N ILE A 52 39.41 -2.60 -6.32
CA ILE A 52 39.28 -4.03 -6.08
C ILE A 52 38.76 -4.20 -4.65
N ARG A 53 37.74 -5.05 -4.49
CA ARG A 53 37.29 -5.53 -3.19
C ARG A 53 37.83 -6.95 -3.00
N ASP A 54 38.78 -7.11 -2.09
CA ASP A 54 39.37 -8.40 -1.76
C ASP A 54 39.36 -8.63 -0.23
N GLU A 55 39.90 -9.77 0.22
CA GLU A 55 39.94 -10.14 1.64
C GLU A 55 40.68 -9.12 2.53
N LYS A 56 41.51 -8.25 1.93
CA LYS A 56 42.29 -7.23 2.63
C LYS A 56 41.57 -5.87 2.66
N GLY A 57 40.39 -5.78 2.05
CA GLY A 57 39.57 -4.57 2.01
C GLY A 57 39.42 -3.99 0.61
N THR A 58 39.18 -2.68 0.55
CA THR A 58 39.02 -1.93 -0.70
C THR A 58 40.30 -1.16 -1.03
N ARG A 59 40.81 -1.32 -2.25
CA ARG A 59 42.01 -0.61 -2.73
C ARG A 59 41.85 -0.16 -4.19
N PRO A 60 42.58 0.86 -4.66
CA PRO A 60 42.64 1.18 -6.07
C PRO A 60 43.15 0.01 -6.92
N ALA A 61 42.55 -0.19 -8.09
CA ALA A 61 42.99 -1.16 -9.07
C ALA A 61 44.25 -0.66 -9.80
N THR A 62 45.21 -1.56 -10.00
CA THR A 62 46.41 -1.30 -10.81
C THR A 62 46.07 -1.26 -12.30
N ASP A 63 46.91 -0.62 -13.12
CA ASP A 63 46.71 -0.59 -14.57
C ASP A 63 46.66 -1.99 -15.21
N ALA A 64 47.44 -2.94 -14.69
CA ALA A 64 47.39 -4.32 -15.15
C ALA A 64 46.03 -4.97 -14.87
N GLU A 65 45.48 -4.78 -13.67
CA GLU A 65 44.14 -5.30 -13.29
C GLU A 65 43.03 -4.65 -14.13
N LYS A 66 43.12 -3.34 -14.39
CA LYS A 66 42.21 -2.62 -15.29
C LYS A 66 42.26 -3.19 -16.71
N LEU A 67 43.45 -3.45 -17.23
CA LEU A 67 43.62 -4.02 -18.57
C LEU A 67 43.03 -5.42 -18.67
N VAL A 68 43.27 -6.27 -17.67
CA VAL A 68 42.67 -7.62 -17.59
C VAL A 68 41.15 -7.54 -17.53
N GLY A 69 40.60 -6.66 -16.69
CA GLY A 69 39.16 -6.44 -16.60
C GLY A 69 38.55 -5.94 -17.91
N TRP A 70 39.21 -5.01 -18.61
CA TRP A 70 38.80 -4.54 -19.94
C TRP A 70 38.74 -5.70 -20.95
N GLN A 71 39.79 -6.52 -21.02
CA GLN A 71 39.85 -7.66 -21.93
C GLN A 71 38.77 -8.70 -21.62
N ALA A 72 38.52 -8.97 -20.33
CA ALA A 72 37.46 -9.86 -19.89
C ALA A 72 36.07 -9.35 -20.31
N MET A 73 35.83 -8.05 -20.16
CA MET A 73 34.58 -7.40 -20.59
C MET A 73 34.42 -7.40 -22.12
N GLN A 74 35.48 -7.16 -22.88
CA GLN A 74 35.45 -7.25 -24.35
C GLN A 74 35.13 -8.67 -24.82
N LYS A 75 35.72 -9.69 -24.18
CA LYS A 75 35.38 -11.09 -24.44
C LYS A 75 33.90 -11.36 -24.13
N ALA A 76 33.43 -10.93 -22.97
CA ALA A 76 32.04 -11.10 -22.55
C ALA A 76 31.05 -10.41 -23.51
N ALA A 77 31.38 -9.21 -23.99
CA ALA A 77 30.60 -8.50 -25.03
C ALA A 77 30.58 -9.27 -26.36
N GLY A 78 31.71 -9.88 -26.74
CA GLY A 78 31.81 -10.75 -27.92
C GLY A 78 30.95 -12.02 -27.80
N ASP A 79 30.91 -12.62 -26.61
CA ASP A 79 30.11 -13.81 -26.32
C ASP A 79 28.59 -13.49 -26.28
N GLN A 80 28.20 -12.31 -25.78
CA GLN A 80 26.81 -11.85 -25.78
C GLN A 80 26.25 -11.76 -27.21
N LYS A 81 27.04 -11.26 -28.17
CA LYS A 81 26.63 -11.20 -29.58
C LYS A 81 26.30 -12.57 -30.18
N LYS A 82 26.83 -13.66 -29.61
CA LYS A 82 26.59 -15.03 -30.07
C LYS A 82 25.48 -15.75 -29.30
N GLY A 83 25.30 -15.42 -28.02
CA GLY A 83 24.40 -16.13 -27.10
C GLY A 83 23.10 -15.41 -26.73
N GLY A 84 22.84 -14.23 -27.30
CA GLY A 84 21.70 -13.39 -26.92
C GLY A 84 21.99 -12.47 -25.73
N ASN A 85 21.10 -11.51 -25.49
CA ASN A 85 21.28 -10.50 -24.44
C ASN A 85 21.18 -11.13 -23.05
N LYS A 86 22.22 -10.94 -22.22
CA LYS A 86 22.22 -11.32 -20.81
C LYS A 86 21.87 -10.12 -19.94
N ARG A 87 21.35 -10.41 -18.74
CA ARG A 87 21.13 -9.39 -17.70
C ARG A 87 22.47 -8.86 -17.20
N ALA A 88 22.51 -7.58 -16.86
CA ALA A 88 23.74 -6.89 -16.46
C ALA A 88 24.37 -7.51 -15.20
N GLU A 89 23.55 -8.00 -14.28
CA GLU A 89 23.97 -8.67 -13.04
C GLU A 89 24.77 -9.96 -13.29
N SER A 90 24.59 -10.61 -14.44
CA SER A 90 25.36 -11.82 -14.78
C SER A 90 26.86 -11.55 -15.03
N TYR A 91 27.26 -10.28 -15.16
CA TYR A 91 28.64 -9.87 -15.40
C TYR A 91 29.43 -9.57 -14.13
N GLU A 92 28.78 -9.55 -12.95
CA GLU A 92 29.38 -9.15 -11.66
C GLU A 92 30.69 -9.89 -11.33
N ASN A 93 30.75 -11.19 -11.65
CA ASN A 93 31.85 -12.08 -11.29
C ASN A 93 32.90 -12.24 -12.40
N ILE A 94 32.77 -11.52 -13.52
CA ILE A 94 33.75 -11.60 -14.61
C ILE A 94 35.00 -10.79 -14.29
N THR A 95 34.87 -9.76 -13.45
CA THR A 95 36.00 -8.97 -12.97
C THR A 95 35.78 -8.55 -11.52
N ALA A 96 36.88 -8.40 -10.78
CA ALA A 96 36.86 -7.85 -9.42
C ALA A 96 36.79 -6.32 -9.38
N LEU A 97 36.84 -5.64 -10.55
CA LEU A 97 36.77 -4.19 -10.64
C LEU A 97 35.41 -3.68 -10.16
N ARG A 98 35.44 -2.69 -9.28
CA ARG A 98 34.28 -1.97 -8.76
C ARG A 98 34.51 -0.47 -8.89
N LEU A 99 33.48 0.27 -9.28
CA LEU A 99 33.45 1.72 -9.34
C LEU A 99 33.10 2.22 -7.93
N PRO A 100 33.90 3.13 -7.33
CA PRO A 100 33.61 3.69 -6.02
C PRO A 100 32.23 4.34 -6.03
N GLN A 101 31.52 4.24 -4.91
CA GLN A 101 30.20 4.84 -4.79
C GLN A 101 30.25 6.37 -4.96
N SER A 102 31.33 7.02 -4.51
CA SER A 102 31.59 8.44 -4.71
C SER A 102 31.72 8.82 -6.18
N GLU A 103 32.31 7.95 -7.00
CA GLU A 103 32.47 8.17 -8.43
C GLU A 103 31.13 8.01 -9.16
N ILE A 104 30.34 6.99 -8.80
CA ILE A 104 28.97 6.83 -9.29
C ILE A 104 28.13 8.07 -8.96
N ASP A 105 28.20 8.52 -7.71
CA ASP A 105 27.41 9.65 -7.23
C ASP A 105 27.84 10.97 -7.89
N ALA A 106 29.14 11.17 -8.13
CA ALA A 106 29.67 12.35 -8.82
C ALA A 106 29.25 12.39 -10.31
N GLN A 107 29.38 11.27 -11.03
CA GLN A 107 28.96 11.19 -12.43
C GLN A 107 27.44 11.33 -12.56
N LEU A 108 26.67 10.73 -11.64
CA LEU A 108 25.21 10.85 -11.64
C LEU A 108 24.79 12.28 -11.32
N GLU A 109 25.45 12.94 -10.38
CA GLU A 109 25.21 14.36 -10.07
C GLU A 109 25.46 15.26 -11.29
N ALA A 110 26.53 15.04 -12.04
CA ALA A 110 26.79 15.77 -13.28
C ALA A 110 25.67 15.57 -14.32
N LYS A 111 25.20 14.33 -14.52
CA LYS A 111 24.07 14.04 -15.42
C LYS A 111 22.77 14.65 -14.93
N VAL A 112 22.48 14.55 -13.63
CA VAL A 112 21.28 15.16 -13.02
C VAL A 112 21.28 16.66 -13.28
N ASN A 113 22.40 17.35 -13.05
CA ASN A 113 22.51 18.77 -13.35
C ASN A 113 22.29 19.08 -14.84
N GLN A 114 22.86 18.28 -15.74
CA GLN A 114 22.64 18.41 -17.17
C GLN A 114 21.15 18.30 -17.53
N HIS A 115 20.48 17.25 -17.07
CA HIS A 115 19.06 16.99 -17.36
C HIS A 115 18.14 18.01 -16.69
N MET A 116 18.46 18.45 -15.48
CA MET A 116 17.74 19.50 -14.77
C MET A 116 17.80 20.83 -15.53
N ASN A 117 18.99 21.22 -16.00
CA ASN A 117 19.18 22.44 -16.78
C ASN A 117 18.49 22.36 -18.15
N ALA A 118 18.53 21.20 -18.80
CA ALA A 118 17.84 20.97 -20.07
C ALA A 118 16.31 21.02 -19.90
N ALA A 119 15.76 20.35 -18.88
CA ALA A 119 14.34 20.42 -18.54
C ALA A 119 13.89 21.84 -18.20
N LYS A 120 14.69 22.58 -17.40
CA LYS A 120 14.46 24.00 -17.11
C LYS A 120 14.38 24.83 -18.39
N LYS A 121 15.30 24.61 -19.33
CA LYS A 121 15.32 25.32 -20.62
C LYS A 121 14.10 24.99 -21.48
N GLU A 122 13.70 23.71 -21.54
CA GLU A 122 12.54 23.27 -22.34
C GLU A 122 11.19 23.77 -21.77
N LEU A 123 11.04 23.79 -20.44
CA LEU A 123 9.84 24.32 -19.78
C LEU A 123 9.78 25.86 -19.73
N GLY A 124 10.95 26.50 -19.77
CA GLY A 124 11.17 27.93 -19.55
C GLY A 124 11.38 28.24 -18.06
N GLU A 125 12.32 29.15 -17.77
CA GLU A 125 12.76 29.45 -16.39
C GLU A 125 11.60 29.89 -15.48
N LYS A 126 10.72 30.76 -15.98
CA LYS A 126 9.54 31.23 -15.24
C LYS A 126 8.60 30.11 -14.81
N THR A 127 8.48 29.06 -15.64
CA THR A 127 7.68 27.87 -15.29
C THR A 127 8.42 27.07 -14.25
N TRP A 128 9.70 26.76 -14.50
CA TRP A 128 10.55 25.95 -13.64
C TRP A 128 10.63 26.49 -12.22
N ASP A 129 10.82 27.80 -12.05
CA ASP A 129 11.03 28.41 -10.75
C ASP A 129 9.78 28.36 -9.85
N LYS A 130 8.59 28.20 -10.45
CA LYS A 130 7.32 28.02 -9.72
C LYS A 130 7.10 26.60 -9.22
N LEU A 131 7.80 25.63 -9.78
CA LEU A 131 7.62 24.22 -9.44
C LEU A 131 8.18 23.93 -8.05
N THR A 132 7.51 23.04 -7.33
CA THR A 132 8.04 22.47 -6.08
C THR A 132 9.26 21.62 -6.36
N ASP A 133 10.08 21.34 -5.34
CA ASP A 133 11.24 20.46 -5.49
C ASP A 133 10.84 19.04 -5.88
N GLY A 134 9.66 18.57 -5.44
CA GLY A 134 9.06 17.31 -5.90
C GLY A 134 8.76 17.34 -7.40
N GLN A 135 8.06 18.36 -7.87
CA GLN A 135 7.75 18.55 -9.30
C GLN A 135 9.01 18.64 -10.17
N LYS A 136 10.01 19.42 -9.75
CA LYS A 136 11.32 19.50 -10.42
C LYS A 136 12.02 18.15 -10.46
N THR A 137 11.87 17.35 -9.39
CA THR A 137 12.46 16.02 -9.31
C THR A 137 11.87 15.06 -10.33
N ALA A 138 10.54 14.90 -10.36
CA ALA A 138 9.90 14.00 -11.29
C ALA A 138 10.08 14.45 -12.75
N ILE A 139 10.01 15.75 -13.04
CA ILE A 139 10.27 16.27 -14.39
C ILE A 139 11.71 15.98 -14.83
N THR A 140 12.69 16.16 -13.93
CA THR A 140 14.08 15.83 -14.24
C THR A 140 14.26 14.34 -14.46
N ASP A 141 13.57 13.49 -13.70
CA ASP A 141 13.58 12.04 -13.90
C ASP A 141 12.99 11.64 -15.27
N VAL A 142 11.85 12.24 -15.66
CA VAL A 142 11.26 12.04 -17.00
C VAL A 142 12.25 12.47 -18.09
N HIS A 143 12.88 13.64 -17.94
CA HIS A 143 13.88 14.11 -18.91
C HIS A 143 15.14 13.21 -18.90
N TYR A 144 15.59 12.73 -17.74
CA TYR A 144 16.73 11.83 -17.63
C TYR A 144 16.48 10.54 -18.41
N ALA A 145 15.30 9.95 -18.23
CA ALA A 145 14.92 8.68 -18.82
C ALA A 145 14.69 8.76 -20.34
N ASN A 146 14.16 9.89 -20.82
CA ASN A 146 13.73 10.05 -22.22
C ASN A 146 14.65 10.95 -23.06
N GLY A 147 15.55 11.69 -22.41
CA GLY A 147 16.46 12.64 -23.05
C GLY A 147 15.84 14.00 -23.42
N SER A 148 14.50 14.14 -23.45
CA SER A 148 13.79 15.40 -23.71
C SER A 148 12.34 15.33 -23.24
N LEU A 149 11.70 16.50 -23.04
CA LEU A 149 10.28 16.67 -22.74
C LEU A 149 9.45 17.05 -23.97
N LYS A 150 10.03 17.13 -25.18
CA LYS A 150 9.33 17.59 -26.40
C LYS A 150 8.05 16.82 -26.69
N ASP A 151 8.08 15.50 -26.56
CA ASP A 151 6.93 14.63 -26.84
C ASP A 151 5.95 14.56 -25.65
N TYR A 152 6.32 15.15 -24.51
CA TYR A 152 5.52 15.21 -23.29
C TYR A 152 4.70 16.50 -23.24
N THR A 153 3.96 16.79 -24.31
CA THR A 153 3.20 18.04 -24.49
C THR A 153 2.20 18.29 -23.36
N LYS A 154 1.48 17.25 -22.91
CA LYS A 154 0.53 17.34 -21.79
C LYS A 154 1.21 17.65 -20.45
N LEU A 155 2.33 16.99 -20.15
CA LEU A 155 3.13 17.28 -18.96
C LEU A 155 3.64 18.73 -18.98
N ASN A 156 4.13 19.20 -20.13
CA ASN A 156 4.59 20.59 -20.28
C ASN A 156 3.45 21.60 -20.09
N MET A 157 2.25 21.31 -20.60
CA MET A 157 1.07 22.16 -20.39
C MET A 157 0.67 22.18 -18.91
N ALA A 158 0.63 21.02 -18.24
CA ALA A 158 0.32 20.91 -16.83
C ALA A 158 1.33 21.65 -15.93
N ALA A 159 2.63 21.54 -16.25
CA ALA A 159 3.68 22.28 -15.55
C ALA A 159 3.53 23.80 -15.72
N LYS A 160 3.16 24.27 -16.92
CA LYS A 160 2.93 25.70 -17.20
C LYS A 160 1.69 26.24 -16.49
N SER A 161 0.64 25.44 -16.35
CA SER A 161 -0.58 25.81 -15.63
C SER A 161 -0.46 25.63 -14.11
N GLY A 162 0.57 24.93 -13.64
CA GLY A 162 0.75 24.61 -12.21
C GLY A 162 -0.20 23.53 -11.70
N ASN A 163 -0.78 22.71 -12.59
CA ASN A 163 -1.68 21.63 -12.22
C ASN A 163 -0.88 20.37 -11.82
N ALA A 164 -0.69 20.18 -10.52
CA ALA A 164 0.10 19.06 -9.99
C ALA A 164 -0.51 17.68 -10.29
N GLU A 165 -1.83 17.54 -10.24
CA GLU A 165 -2.52 16.27 -10.55
C GLU A 165 -2.31 15.86 -12.00
N GLU A 166 -2.52 16.79 -12.94
CA GLU A 166 -2.29 16.52 -14.36
C GLU A 166 -0.80 16.26 -14.62
N MET A 167 0.12 16.96 -13.94
CA MET A 167 1.54 16.65 -14.03
C MET A 167 1.82 15.20 -13.59
N ALA A 168 1.27 14.78 -12.45
CA ALA A 168 1.44 13.44 -11.90
C ALA A 168 0.90 12.37 -12.87
N LEU A 169 -0.25 12.64 -13.48
CA LEU A 169 -0.86 11.78 -14.50
C LEU A 169 -0.11 11.81 -15.84
N GLN A 170 0.71 12.81 -16.15
CA GLN A 170 1.43 12.87 -17.44
C GLN A 170 2.93 12.54 -17.33
N ALA A 171 3.46 12.35 -16.11
CA ALA A 171 4.85 11.97 -15.83
C ALA A 171 5.14 10.46 -16.00
N GLY A 172 4.45 9.80 -16.94
CA GLY A 172 4.62 8.37 -17.24
C GLY A 172 5.95 8.03 -17.90
N PHE A 173 6.32 6.75 -17.88
CA PHE A 173 7.59 6.26 -18.46
C PHE A 173 7.44 4.87 -19.08
N HIS A 174 8.12 4.69 -20.22
CA HIS A 174 8.20 3.41 -20.93
C HIS A 174 9.67 2.99 -21.07
N SER A 175 10.02 1.77 -20.64
CA SER A 175 11.37 1.21 -20.75
C SER A 175 11.66 0.57 -22.11
N GLY A 176 10.66 0.48 -22.99
CA GLY A 176 10.77 -0.14 -24.31
C GLY A 176 9.39 -0.56 -24.84
N GLU A 177 9.41 -1.52 -25.77
CA GLU A 177 8.22 -2.16 -26.34
C GLU A 177 8.30 -3.68 -26.09
N ASN A 178 7.17 -4.28 -25.75
CA ASN A 178 6.98 -5.73 -25.67
C ASN A 178 6.96 -6.32 -27.10
N ALA A 179 7.02 -7.66 -27.19
CA ALA A 179 7.00 -8.36 -28.49
C ALA A 179 5.73 -8.11 -29.33
N ASP A 180 4.65 -7.63 -28.71
CA ASP A 180 3.38 -7.25 -29.33
C ASP A 180 3.29 -5.74 -29.65
N ASN A 181 4.42 -5.02 -29.62
CA ASN A 181 4.53 -3.56 -29.77
C ASN A 181 3.79 -2.74 -28.69
N THR A 182 3.33 -3.36 -27.61
CA THR A 182 2.81 -2.60 -26.46
C THR A 182 3.95 -1.99 -25.67
N LYS A 183 3.78 -0.79 -25.12
CA LYS A 183 4.85 -0.14 -24.37
C LYS A 183 5.13 -0.90 -23.07
N GLN A 184 6.38 -1.26 -22.83
CA GLN A 184 6.82 -1.83 -21.57
C GLN A 184 6.94 -0.70 -20.55
N ARG A 185 6.12 -0.73 -19.49
CA ARG A 185 6.11 0.29 -18.43
C ARG A 185 6.94 -0.12 -17.24
N ASN A 186 7.55 0.88 -16.60
CA ASN A 186 8.10 0.72 -15.26
C ASN A 186 7.10 1.31 -14.26
N TRP A 187 6.13 0.49 -13.85
CA TRP A 187 5.02 0.89 -12.98
C TRP A 187 5.50 1.52 -11.66
N ASP A 188 6.59 1.01 -11.11
CA ASP A 188 7.21 1.52 -9.88
C ASP A 188 7.80 2.92 -10.06
N ARG A 189 8.45 3.18 -11.20
CA ARG A 189 8.95 4.52 -11.55
C ARG A 189 7.80 5.50 -11.77
N GLU A 190 6.75 5.07 -12.47
CA GLU A 190 5.55 5.90 -12.68
C GLU A 190 4.90 6.29 -11.34
N ARG A 191 4.71 5.32 -10.43
CA ARG A 191 4.17 5.56 -9.08
C ARG A 191 5.04 6.52 -8.27
N ARG A 192 6.36 6.33 -8.29
CA ARG A 192 7.28 7.25 -7.60
C ARG A 192 7.23 8.65 -8.19
N ASN A 193 7.15 8.81 -9.51
CA ASN A 193 7.01 10.13 -10.14
C ASN A 193 5.68 10.79 -9.77
N TYR A 194 4.59 10.03 -9.79
CA TYR A 194 3.27 10.49 -9.35
C TYR A 194 3.31 11.02 -7.91
N ALA A 195 3.80 10.19 -6.98
CA ALA A 195 3.88 10.55 -5.57
C ALA A 195 4.80 11.74 -5.31
N THR A 196 5.97 11.77 -5.98
CA THR A 196 6.93 12.87 -5.85
C THR A 196 6.37 14.20 -6.37
N ILE A 197 5.51 14.21 -7.38
CA ILE A 197 4.83 15.43 -7.88
C ILE A 197 3.81 15.96 -6.88
N LEU A 198 3.02 15.07 -6.28
CA LEU A 198 1.98 15.42 -5.31
C LEU A 198 2.52 15.67 -3.90
N GLY A 199 3.76 15.26 -3.62
CA GLY A 199 4.37 15.39 -2.29
C GLY A 199 3.83 14.37 -1.28
N ILE A 200 3.37 13.21 -1.77
CA ILE A 200 2.85 12.11 -0.95
C ILE A 200 3.87 10.97 -0.86
N ASP A 201 3.67 10.04 0.07
CA ASP A 201 4.51 8.84 0.19
C ASP A 201 4.31 7.95 -1.05
N PRO A 202 5.37 7.53 -1.77
CA PRO A 202 5.22 6.61 -2.89
C PRO A 202 4.48 5.33 -2.53
N ASP A 203 4.64 4.80 -1.32
CA ASP A 203 4.01 3.56 -0.87
C ASP A 203 2.59 3.76 -0.31
N SER A 204 2.10 5.01 -0.25
CA SER A 204 0.72 5.33 0.16
C SER A 204 -0.34 4.76 -0.79
N ASN A 205 -1.50 4.41 -0.23
CA ASN A 205 -2.64 3.93 -1.02
C ASN A 205 -3.06 4.93 -2.11
N GLU A 206 -2.95 6.24 -1.85
CA GLU A 206 -3.21 7.30 -2.82
C GLU A 206 -2.30 7.20 -4.06
N ALA A 207 -0.99 6.99 -3.87
CA ALA A 207 -0.06 6.82 -4.97
C ALA A 207 -0.36 5.56 -5.80
N TRP A 208 -0.76 4.47 -5.14
CA TRP A 208 -1.19 3.24 -5.83
C TRP A 208 -2.50 3.45 -6.60
N GLN A 209 -3.50 4.09 -6.00
CA GLN A 209 -4.79 4.40 -6.62
C GLN A 209 -4.66 5.33 -7.82
N GLY A 210 -3.81 6.35 -7.73
CA GLY A 210 -3.59 7.29 -8.83
C GLY A 210 -3.07 6.61 -10.09
N ILE A 211 -2.12 5.68 -9.96
CA ILE A 211 -1.62 4.90 -11.09
C ILE A 211 -2.64 3.85 -11.55
N ALA A 212 -3.26 3.13 -10.61
CA ALA A 212 -4.26 2.11 -10.96
C ALA A 212 -5.43 2.73 -11.73
N GLY A 213 -6.01 3.82 -11.24
CA GLY A 213 -7.13 4.51 -11.88
C GLY A 213 -6.80 5.04 -13.27
N LYS A 214 -5.61 5.64 -13.43
CA LYS A 214 -5.13 6.13 -14.74
C LYS A 214 -5.05 5.03 -15.81
N TYR A 215 -4.71 3.81 -15.40
CA TYR A 215 -4.46 2.68 -16.30
C TYR A 215 -5.44 1.53 -16.10
N LYS A 216 -6.65 1.82 -15.62
CA LYS A 216 -7.66 0.80 -15.28
C LYS A 216 -8.01 -0.13 -16.44
N ASP A 217 -7.98 0.42 -17.66
CA ASP A 217 -8.31 -0.31 -18.89
C ASP A 217 -7.08 -0.98 -19.54
N GLU A 218 -5.88 -0.81 -18.97
CA GLU A 218 -4.65 -1.34 -19.56
C GLU A 218 -4.51 -2.84 -19.25
N LYS A 219 -4.56 -3.67 -20.30
CA LYS A 219 -4.53 -5.14 -20.21
C LYS A 219 -3.35 -5.69 -19.38
N ASN A 220 -2.22 -4.99 -19.40
CA ASN A 220 -0.98 -5.41 -18.75
C ASN A 220 -0.74 -4.71 -17.39
N LEU A 221 -1.77 -4.08 -16.80
CA LEU A 221 -1.68 -3.54 -15.44
C LEU A 221 -1.40 -4.68 -14.44
N PRO A 222 -0.33 -4.63 -13.62
CA PRO A 222 -0.03 -5.71 -12.68
C PRO A 222 -1.11 -5.84 -11.59
N ASP A 223 -1.32 -7.05 -11.09
CA ASP A 223 -2.34 -7.33 -10.06
C ASP A 223 -2.13 -6.52 -8.77
N ALA A 224 -0.85 -6.25 -8.45
CA ALA A 224 -0.49 -5.37 -7.34
C ALA A 224 -1.06 -3.96 -7.45
N TYR A 225 -1.34 -3.46 -8.66
CA TYR A 225 -2.02 -2.17 -8.89
C TYR A 225 -3.53 -2.35 -9.02
N ARG A 226 -4.01 -3.43 -9.63
CA ARG A 226 -5.45 -3.71 -9.79
C ARG A 226 -6.20 -3.71 -8.46
N LYS A 227 -5.60 -4.24 -7.39
CA LYS A 227 -6.17 -4.23 -6.03
C LYS A 227 -6.39 -2.82 -5.46
N HIS A 228 -5.79 -1.79 -6.07
CA HIS A 228 -5.93 -0.39 -5.69
C HIS A 228 -6.74 0.41 -6.72
N LEU A 229 -7.53 -0.23 -7.59
CA LEU A 229 -8.40 0.54 -8.48
C LEU A 229 -9.39 1.37 -7.64
N PRO A 230 -9.51 2.68 -7.89
CA PRO A 230 -10.56 3.46 -7.25
C PRO A 230 -11.92 2.87 -7.65
N PRO A 231 -12.88 2.77 -6.70
CA PRO A 231 -14.24 2.41 -7.07
C PRO A 231 -14.75 3.39 -8.13
N GLU A 232 -15.43 2.89 -9.17
CA GLU A 232 -15.84 3.71 -10.31
C GLU A 232 -16.65 4.94 -9.88
N GLU A 233 -16.17 6.13 -10.21
CA GLU A 233 -16.91 7.37 -9.95
C GLU A 233 -18.18 7.43 -10.82
N PRO A 234 -19.34 7.82 -10.25
CA PRO A 234 -20.57 8.01 -11.01
C PRO A 234 -20.40 9.13 -12.04
N ARG A 235 -20.87 8.89 -13.28
CA ARG A 235 -20.90 9.93 -14.31
C ARG A 235 -21.77 11.12 -13.86
N PRO A 236 -21.43 12.37 -14.23
CA PRO A 236 -22.27 13.52 -13.94
C PRO A 236 -23.64 13.32 -14.60
N SER A 237 -24.70 13.35 -13.81
CA SER A 237 -26.08 13.41 -14.30
C SER A 237 -26.29 14.72 -15.06
N GLU A 238 -26.82 14.63 -16.28
CA GLU A 238 -27.31 15.78 -17.04
C GLU A 238 -28.28 16.62 -16.18
N PRO A 239 -28.26 17.97 -16.29
CA PRO A 239 -29.13 18.80 -15.48
C PRO A 239 -30.60 18.49 -15.80
N PRO A 240 -31.46 18.34 -14.78
CA PRO A 240 -32.86 18.06 -14.99
C PRO A 240 -33.53 19.28 -15.65
N VAL A 241 -34.35 18.99 -16.67
CA VAL A 241 -35.25 19.96 -17.29
C VAL A 241 -36.13 20.56 -16.20
N SER A 242 -36.07 21.88 -16.09
CA SER A 242 -36.78 22.69 -15.10
C SER A 242 -38.29 22.74 -15.38
N GLU A 243 -39.08 22.20 -14.46
CA GLU A 243 -40.45 22.65 -14.22
C GLU A 243 -40.57 23.05 -12.74
N GLU A 244 -40.69 24.35 -12.50
CA GLU A 244 -41.20 24.96 -11.26
C GLU A 244 -42.69 25.30 -11.45
N PRO A 245 -43.50 25.60 -10.42
CA PRO A 245 -43.22 25.55 -8.97
C PRO A 245 -44.39 24.99 -8.10
N GLN A 246 -44.09 24.56 -6.86
CA GLN A 246 -44.73 25.13 -5.65
C GLN A 246 -44.07 24.65 -4.36
N ALA A 247 -43.81 25.63 -3.48
CA ALA A 247 -43.08 25.50 -2.23
C ALA A 247 -43.85 24.75 -1.15
N THR A 248 -43.23 23.71 -0.60
CA THR A 248 -43.40 23.29 0.81
C THR A 248 -42.02 22.91 1.35
N GLN A 249 -41.64 23.52 2.47
CA GLN A 249 -40.39 23.23 3.17
C GLN A 249 -40.34 21.74 3.56
N PRO A 250 -39.21 21.03 3.41
CA PRO A 250 -39.10 19.69 3.96
C PRO A 250 -39.08 19.75 5.49
N PRO A 251 -39.65 18.74 6.19
CA PRO A 251 -39.63 18.68 7.64
C PRO A 251 -38.18 18.59 8.13
N ARG A 252 -37.87 19.27 9.24
CA ARG A 252 -36.67 18.96 10.02
C ARG A 252 -36.76 17.50 10.46
N GLU A 253 -35.85 16.67 9.99
CA GLU A 253 -35.60 15.35 10.54
C GLU A 253 -35.26 15.51 12.04
N GLU A 254 -36.21 15.17 12.91
CA GLU A 254 -35.92 14.88 14.30
C GLU A 254 -34.97 13.67 14.30
N LYS A 255 -33.72 13.88 14.71
CA LYS A 255 -32.78 12.78 14.98
C LYS A 255 -33.46 11.84 15.97
N ALA A 256 -33.92 10.69 15.50
CA ALA A 256 -34.42 9.63 16.35
C ALA A 256 -33.39 9.36 17.46
N SER A 257 -33.81 9.44 18.71
CA SER A 257 -32.94 9.17 19.84
C SER A 257 -32.48 7.72 19.77
N LEU A 258 -31.17 7.51 19.87
CA LEU A 258 -30.54 6.19 19.94
C LEU A 258 -31.16 5.36 21.09
N GLY A 259 -31.32 4.05 20.86
CA GLY A 259 -31.81 3.12 21.87
C GLY A 259 -30.75 2.77 22.92
N ALA A 260 -31.12 1.89 23.85
CA ALA A 260 -30.27 1.53 24.98
C ALA A 260 -29.00 0.77 24.56
N ASP A 261 -29.09 -0.09 23.54
CA ASP A 261 -27.98 -0.95 23.10
C ASP A 261 -26.96 -0.16 22.29
N GLY A 262 -27.42 0.73 21.41
CA GLY A 262 -26.59 1.69 20.69
C GLY A 262 -25.90 2.64 21.66
N GLN A 263 -26.61 3.15 22.68
CA GLN A 263 -26.00 4.00 23.70
C GLN A 263 -24.95 3.24 24.53
N ALA A 264 -25.26 2.00 24.93
CA ALA A 264 -24.31 1.15 25.64
C ALA A 264 -23.04 0.90 24.82
N PHE A 265 -23.17 0.72 23.50
CA PHE A 265 -22.03 0.59 22.60
C PHE A 265 -21.19 1.87 22.54
N LEU A 266 -21.80 3.04 22.38
CA LEU A 266 -21.10 4.32 22.40
C LEU A 266 -20.37 4.56 23.73
N ASP A 267 -20.99 4.20 24.85
CA ASP A 267 -20.40 4.38 26.18
C ASP A 267 -19.20 3.44 26.40
N ARG A 268 -19.21 2.25 25.79
CA ARG A 268 -18.06 1.33 25.78
C ARG A 268 -16.86 1.92 25.05
N LEU A 269 -17.08 2.50 23.86
CA LEU A 269 -15.99 3.06 23.06
C LEU A 269 -15.25 4.22 23.77
N LYS A 270 -15.94 4.94 24.65
CA LYS A 270 -15.37 6.03 25.46
C LYS A 270 -14.55 5.55 26.65
N GLN A 271 -14.72 4.31 27.08
CA GLN A 271 -13.95 3.78 28.22
C GLN A 271 -12.49 3.60 27.81
N PRO A 272 -11.52 3.84 28.71
CA PRO A 272 -10.15 3.41 28.50
C PRO A 272 -10.09 1.88 28.41
N LEU A 273 -9.09 1.37 27.70
CA LEU A 273 -8.76 -0.05 27.69
C LEU A 273 -8.43 -0.53 29.11
N ALA A 274 -8.63 -1.83 29.33
CA ALA A 274 -8.51 -2.44 30.65
C ALA A 274 -7.11 -2.33 31.29
N SER A 275 -6.07 -2.01 30.50
CA SER A 275 -4.75 -1.65 31.04
C SER A 275 -4.10 -0.55 30.21
N PRO A 276 -3.26 0.31 30.84
CA PRO A 276 -2.45 1.29 30.12
C PRO A 276 -1.50 0.67 29.08
N ALA A 277 -1.02 -0.55 29.32
CA ALA A 277 -0.16 -1.25 28.37
C ALA A 277 -0.88 -1.53 27.04
N LEU A 278 -2.18 -1.82 27.07
CA LEU A 278 -2.97 -2.01 25.86
C LEU A 278 -3.19 -0.69 25.10
N GLU A 279 -3.36 0.44 25.80
CA GLU A 279 -3.43 1.78 25.19
C GLU A 279 -2.12 2.17 24.48
N VAL A 280 -0.99 1.73 25.01
CA VAL A 280 0.30 1.89 24.33
C VAL A 280 0.37 0.95 23.13
N ALA A 281 -0.04 -0.31 23.31
CA ALA A 281 0.12 -1.36 22.31
C ALA A 281 -0.59 -1.07 20.97
N ILE A 282 -1.71 -0.34 21.02
CA ILE A 282 -2.45 0.10 19.81
C ILE A 282 -1.76 1.22 19.04
N LYS A 283 -0.83 1.97 19.64
CA LYS A 283 -0.07 3.02 18.95
C LYS A 283 0.95 2.40 18.01
N ALA A 284 1.31 3.11 16.94
CA ALA A 284 2.42 2.71 16.09
C ALA A 284 3.75 2.81 16.86
N PRO A 285 4.76 1.95 16.59
CA PRO A 285 5.99 1.89 17.38
C PRO A 285 6.73 3.24 17.49
N HIS A 286 6.68 4.07 16.45
CA HIS A 286 7.33 5.39 16.44
C HIS A 286 6.68 6.41 17.39
N GLN A 287 5.45 6.15 17.86
CA GLN A 287 4.70 7.00 18.78
C GLN A 287 4.97 6.67 20.25
N TRP A 288 5.68 5.57 20.52
CA TRP A 288 5.96 5.12 21.87
C TRP A 288 7.13 5.90 22.45
N THR A 289 7.00 6.26 23.72
CA THR A 289 8.12 6.62 24.58
C THR A 289 8.81 5.38 25.16
N GLU A 290 10.04 5.54 25.65
CA GLU A 290 10.74 4.44 26.32
C GLU A 290 10.02 3.96 27.60
N ASP A 291 9.40 4.87 28.34
CA ASP A 291 8.64 4.53 29.56
C ASP A 291 7.35 3.78 29.23
N GLU A 292 6.67 4.14 28.13
CA GLU A 292 5.53 3.39 27.62
C GLU A 292 5.96 1.97 27.19
N ALA A 293 7.08 1.83 26.47
CA ALA A 293 7.63 0.52 26.12
C ALA A 293 7.94 -0.34 27.36
N LYS A 294 8.55 0.25 28.40
CA LYS A 294 8.79 -0.42 29.68
C LYS A 294 7.49 -0.83 30.37
N SER A 295 6.44 0.00 30.32
CA SER A 295 5.14 -0.34 30.89
C SER A 295 4.51 -1.56 30.21
N VAL A 296 4.65 -1.68 28.89
CA VAL A 296 4.20 -2.85 28.13
C VAL A 296 5.03 -4.09 28.50
N ILE A 297 6.34 -3.93 28.68
CA ILE A 297 7.24 -5.00 29.17
C ILE A 297 6.78 -5.54 30.52
N TYR A 298 6.55 -4.65 31.49
CA TYR A 298 6.13 -5.05 32.82
C TYR A 298 4.77 -5.77 32.79
N ASP A 299 3.83 -5.33 31.95
CA ASP A 299 2.53 -5.99 31.82
C ASP A 299 2.67 -7.42 31.30
N TYR A 300 3.39 -7.64 30.20
CA TYR A 300 3.49 -8.98 29.64
C TYR A 300 4.35 -9.93 30.49
N GLN A 301 5.35 -9.41 31.22
CA GLN A 301 6.15 -10.21 32.17
C GLN A 301 5.37 -10.60 33.43
N GLY A 302 4.36 -9.81 33.82
CA GLY A 302 3.49 -10.10 34.97
C GLY A 302 2.48 -11.22 34.71
N ARG A 303 2.22 -11.57 33.45
CA ARG A 303 1.28 -12.62 33.05
C ARG A 303 1.89 -14.00 33.29
N LYS A 304 1.15 -14.88 34.00
CA LYS A 304 1.59 -16.24 34.33
C LYS A 304 1.07 -17.24 33.30
N GLY A 305 1.91 -18.18 32.87
CA GLY A 305 1.54 -19.25 31.93
C GLY A 305 1.48 -18.78 30.49
N TYR A 306 0.92 -19.60 29.61
CA TYR A 306 0.68 -19.24 28.21
C TYR A 306 -0.52 -18.28 28.14
N ASP A 307 -0.26 -17.05 27.72
CA ASP A 307 -1.27 -16.02 27.50
C ASP A 307 -1.04 -15.37 26.11
N PRO A 308 -1.93 -15.61 25.12
CA PRO A 308 -1.82 -15.02 23.79
C PRO A 308 -1.70 -13.49 23.80
N MET A 309 -2.30 -12.81 24.78
CA MET A 309 -2.18 -11.36 24.89
C MET A 309 -0.76 -10.96 25.34
N GLY A 310 -0.14 -11.76 26.22
CA GLY A 310 1.26 -11.57 26.60
C GLY A 310 2.21 -11.74 25.42
N ASP A 311 1.95 -12.72 24.55
CA ASP A 311 2.73 -12.92 23.31
C ASP A 311 2.61 -11.74 22.35
N TYR A 312 1.39 -11.23 22.16
CA TYR A 312 1.16 -10.03 21.35
C TYR A 312 1.93 -8.81 21.90
N LEU A 313 1.83 -8.52 23.20
CA LEU A 313 2.53 -7.39 23.83
C LEU A 313 4.06 -7.51 23.72
N ARG A 314 4.59 -8.73 23.85
CA ARG A 314 6.00 -9.05 23.67
C ARG A 314 6.46 -8.75 22.25
N GLU A 315 5.66 -9.11 21.25
CA GLU A 315 5.97 -8.82 19.85
C GLU A 315 5.92 -7.32 19.56
N ARG A 316 4.89 -6.61 20.04
CA ARG A 316 4.80 -5.14 19.91
C ARG A 316 6.01 -4.44 20.51
N THR A 317 6.49 -4.94 21.65
CA THR A 317 7.74 -4.48 22.25
C THR A 317 8.93 -4.74 21.32
N SER A 318 9.03 -5.94 20.74
CA SER A 318 10.05 -6.25 19.73
C SER A 318 9.98 -5.30 18.53
N ASP A 319 8.79 -4.96 18.02
CA ASP A 319 8.63 -3.99 16.94
C ASP A 319 9.14 -2.60 17.30
N PHE A 320 8.88 -2.16 18.54
CA PHE A 320 9.44 -0.92 19.07
C PHE A 320 10.97 -0.92 19.08
N TYR A 321 11.60 -1.99 19.59
CA TYR A 321 13.06 -2.08 19.59
C TYR A 321 13.63 -2.22 18.16
N LYS A 322 12.97 -2.97 17.27
CA LYS A 322 13.36 -3.03 15.85
C LYS A 322 13.27 -1.66 15.17
N PHE A 323 12.26 -0.86 15.51
CA PHE A 323 12.14 0.50 15.01
C PHE A 323 13.27 1.39 15.52
N CYS A 324 13.57 1.35 16.81
CA CYS A 324 14.59 2.21 17.43
C CYS A 324 16.02 1.83 17.02
N TYR A 325 16.34 0.53 17.01
CA TYR A 325 17.70 0.00 16.91
C TYR A 325 17.98 -0.73 15.60
N GLY A 326 16.98 -0.85 14.72
CA GLY A 326 17.05 -1.62 13.48
C GLY A 326 16.83 -3.12 13.68
N SER A 327 16.73 -3.85 12.57
CA SER A 327 16.64 -5.32 12.53
C SER A 327 17.97 -6.01 12.24
N SER A 328 19.05 -5.25 12.06
CA SER A 328 20.36 -5.82 11.73
C SER A 328 21.01 -6.42 12.96
N ASP A 329 21.54 -7.63 12.80
CA ASP A 329 22.44 -8.25 13.75
C ASP A 329 23.57 -7.28 14.12
N TRP A 330 24.06 -7.38 15.36
CA TRP A 330 25.25 -6.69 15.86
C TRP A 330 26.29 -6.51 14.75
N GLN A 331 26.56 -5.26 14.38
CA GLN A 331 27.55 -5.00 13.35
C GLN A 331 28.93 -5.21 13.96
N ARG A 332 29.66 -6.21 13.46
CA ARG A 332 31.07 -6.39 13.81
C ARG A 332 31.85 -5.24 13.17
N GLY A 333 32.40 -4.37 14.01
CA GLY A 333 33.18 -3.23 13.58
C GLY A 333 34.53 -3.64 13.00
N LEU A 334 35.22 -2.67 12.39
CA LEU A 334 36.55 -2.85 11.81
C LEU A 334 37.62 -3.29 12.83
N ASP A 335 37.35 -3.15 14.13
CA ASP A 335 38.18 -3.62 15.25
C ASP A 335 37.87 -5.07 15.67
N GLY A 336 36.95 -5.74 14.98
CA GLY A 336 36.51 -7.11 15.28
C GLY A 336 35.58 -7.22 16.49
N LYS A 337 35.20 -6.11 17.14
CA LYS A 337 34.24 -6.08 18.25
C LYS A 337 32.83 -5.90 17.73
N MET A 338 31.85 -6.42 18.46
CA MET A 338 30.44 -6.13 18.20
C MET A 338 30.16 -4.68 18.63
N HIS A 339 29.74 -3.84 17.70
CA HIS A 339 29.25 -2.50 18.02
C HIS A 339 27.73 -2.53 18.05
N GLU A 340 27.17 -1.86 19.05
CA GLU A 340 25.74 -1.60 19.12
C GLU A 340 25.35 -0.77 17.89
N THR A 341 24.36 -1.22 17.13
CA THR A 341 23.79 -0.46 16.03
C THR A 341 23.30 0.87 16.60
N ARG A 342 23.90 1.98 16.18
CA ARG A 342 23.45 3.31 16.64
C ARG A 342 21.93 3.43 16.36
N PRO A 343 21.12 3.91 17.31
CA PRO A 343 19.68 4.06 17.10
C PRO A 343 19.43 4.86 15.81
N GLY A 344 18.78 4.21 14.84
CA GLY A 344 18.55 4.80 13.52
C GLY A 344 17.41 5.82 13.52
N ALA A 345 16.47 5.69 14.48
CA ALA A 345 15.31 6.54 14.62
C ALA A 345 15.16 7.04 16.06
N LEU A 346 14.78 8.31 16.22
CA LEU A 346 14.42 8.87 17.53
C LEU A 346 13.01 8.39 17.90
N TYR A 347 12.88 7.69 19.03
CA TYR A 347 11.57 7.40 19.63
C TYR A 347 10.91 8.68 20.17
N ALA A 348 9.60 8.63 20.43
CA ALA A 348 8.89 9.77 20.97
C ALA A 348 9.43 10.14 22.36
N THR A 349 9.68 11.42 22.60
CA THR A 349 10.18 11.91 23.91
C THR A 349 9.05 12.31 24.86
N LYS A 350 7.81 12.34 24.36
CA LYS A 350 6.61 12.65 25.13
C LYS A 350 5.49 11.71 24.70
N PRO A 351 4.62 11.27 25.62
CA PRO A 351 3.46 10.46 25.28
C PRO A 351 2.60 11.14 24.22
N GLN A 352 2.17 10.36 23.23
CA GLN A 352 1.29 10.83 22.16
C GLN A 352 -0.04 10.06 22.19
N GLU A 353 -1.10 10.70 21.73
CA GLU A 353 -2.37 10.00 21.47
C GLU A 353 -2.21 9.02 20.31
N ALA A 354 -2.96 7.92 20.35
CA ALA A 354 -2.98 6.94 19.26
C ALA A 354 -3.50 7.60 17.98
N GLN A 355 -2.80 7.36 16.88
CA GLN A 355 -3.17 7.87 15.56
C GLN A 355 -3.33 6.72 14.57
N LEU A 356 -4.20 6.92 13.59
CA LEU A 356 -4.32 6.07 12.43
C LEU A 356 -3.10 6.24 11.50
N PRO A 357 -2.89 5.35 10.51
CA PRO A 357 -1.82 5.51 9.53
C PRO A 357 -1.92 6.80 8.71
N ASP A 358 -3.12 7.38 8.59
CA ASP A 358 -3.39 8.66 7.93
C ASP A 358 -3.18 9.89 8.85
N GLY A 359 -2.72 9.69 10.08
CA GLY A 359 -2.45 10.74 11.07
C GLY A 359 -3.69 11.24 11.84
N ARG A 360 -4.91 10.75 11.55
CA ARG A 360 -6.09 11.12 12.35
C ARG A 360 -6.01 10.53 13.75
N LEU A 361 -6.60 11.24 14.72
CA LEU A 361 -6.68 10.78 16.11
C LEU A 361 -7.67 9.61 16.23
N LEU A 362 -7.21 8.53 16.87
CA LEU A 362 -8.00 7.32 17.03
C LEU A 362 -9.34 7.57 17.73
N MET A 363 -9.34 8.33 18.83
CA MET A 363 -10.56 8.57 19.60
C MET A 363 -11.64 9.30 18.79
N LYS A 364 -11.26 10.30 18.00
CA LYS A 364 -12.19 11.00 17.11
C LYS A 364 -12.77 10.06 16.06
N THR A 365 -11.94 9.19 15.48
CA THR A 365 -12.41 8.20 14.51
C THR A 365 -13.31 7.14 15.15
N LEU A 366 -13.04 6.73 16.40
CA LEU A 366 -13.90 5.83 17.15
C LEU A 366 -15.26 6.44 17.46
N GLU A 367 -15.34 7.75 17.73
CA GLU A 367 -16.61 8.46 17.91
C GLU A 367 -17.44 8.48 16.62
N GLU A 368 -16.82 8.84 15.49
CA GLU A 368 -17.47 8.87 14.16
C GLU A 368 -17.98 7.47 13.76
N LEU A 369 -17.13 6.46 13.90
CA LEU A 369 -17.47 5.07 13.61
C LEU A 369 -18.51 4.54 14.60
N GLY A 370 -18.37 4.89 15.88
CA GLY A 370 -19.32 4.54 16.92
C GLY A 370 -20.72 5.03 16.58
N ALA A 371 -20.85 6.30 16.19
CA ALA A 371 -22.13 6.90 15.80
C ALA A 371 -22.74 6.22 14.57
N LYS A 372 -21.91 5.75 13.64
CA LYS A 372 -22.35 4.98 12.46
C LYS A 372 -22.86 3.59 12.83
N LEU A 373 -22.18 2.89 13.74
CA LEU A 373 -22.49 1.50 14.09
C LEU A 373 -23.57 1.36 15.17
N ALA A 374 -23.72 2.35 16.04
CA ALA A 374 -24.66 2.28 17.15
C ALA A 374 -26.13 1.97 16.75
N PRO A 375 -26.68 2.53 15.65
CA PRO A 375 -28.02 2.14 15.18
C PRO A 375 -28.14 0.65 14.82
N VAL A 376 -27.05 0.02 14.38
CA VAL A 376 -27.04 -1.44 14.10
C VAL A 376 -27.08 -2.23 15.41
N PHE A 377 -26.39 -1.77 16.45
CA PHE A 377 -26.46 -2.37 17.78
C PHE A 377 -27.87 -2.28 18.37
N ASP A 378 -28.57 -1.16 18.18
CA ASP A 378 -29.99 -1.03 18.55
C ASP A 378 -30.89 -1.98 17.76
N ALA A 379 -30.69 -2.05 16.43
CA ALA A 379 -31.54 -2.85 15.56
C ALA A 379 -31.37 -4.37 15.78
N GLU A 380 -30.14 -4.84 16.03
CA GLU A 380 -29.85 -6.26 16.16
C GLU A 380 -29.82 -6.76 17.61
N GLY A 381 -29.66 -5.84 18.55
CA GLY A 381 -29.42 -6.11 19.96
C GLY A 381 -27.93 -6.28 20.27
N PHE A 382 -27.51 -5.77 21.43
CA PHE A 382 -26.08 -5.63 21.80
C PHE A 382 -25.28 -6.94 21.66
N ALA A 383 -25.81 -8.05 22.17
CA ALA A 383 -25.11 -9.33 22.16
C ALA A 383 -24.89 -9.87 20.73
N LYS A 384 -25.91 -9.80 19.86
CA LYS A 384 -25.83 -10.31 18.49
C LYS A 384 -24.89 -9.46 17.63
N ALA A 385 -24.99 -8.13 17.76
CA ALA A 385 -24.08 -7.21 17.10
C ALA A 385 -22.63 -7.43 17.58
N THR A 386 -22.44 -7.69 18.87
CA THR A 386 -21.12 -8.02 19.42
C THR A 386 -20.57 -9.34 18.86
N THR A 387 -21.38 -10.40 18.78
CA THR A 387 -20.95 -11.67 18.15
C THR A 387 -20.53 -11.46 16.69
N ALA A 388 -21.30 -10.68 15.92
CA ALA A 388 -20.96 -10.35 14.55
C ALA A 388 -19.66 -9.53 14.46
N MET A 389 -19.46 -8.57 15.36
CA MET A 389 -18.21 -7.82 15.45
C MET A 389 -17.01 -8.71 15.79
N GLN A 390 -17.15 -9.62 16.77
CA GLN A 390 -16.10 -10.58 17.14
C GLN A 390 -15.71 -11.48 15.97
N ARG A 391 -16.69 -11.96 15.19
CA ARG A 391 -16.47 -12.71 13.94
C ARG A 391 -15.72 -11.91 12.89
N GLY A 392 -16.16 -10.67 12.65
CA GLY A 392 -15.51 -9.76 11.73
C GLY A 392 -14.06 -9.45 12.10
N LEU A 393 -13.83 -9.18 13.38
CA LEU A 393 -12.50 -8.96 13.94
C LEU A 393 -11.61 -10.20 13.80
N ASN A 394 -12.14 -11.41 14.01
CA ASN A 394 -11.41 -12.66 13.79
C ASN A 394 -11.04 -12.90 12.32
N LEU A 395 -11.83 -12.36 11.38
CA LEU A 395 -11.56 -12.45 9.94
C LEU A 395 -10.48 -11.45 9.49
N ILE A 396 -10.57 -10.19 9.92
CA ILE A 396 -9.62 -9.14 9.48
C ILE A 396 -8.30 -9.15 10.25
N ASN A 397 -8.30 -9.62 11.51
CA ASN A 397 -7.07 -9.84 12.27
C ASN A 397 -6.54 -11.24 11.94
N ASP A 398 -5.89 -11.39 10.79
CA ASP A 398 -5.20 -12.62 10.39
C ASP A 398 -4.23 -13.09 11.50
N LEU A 399 -3.99 -14.40 11.57
CA LEU A 399 -3.05 -15.08 12.47
C LEU A 399 -1.64 -14.48 12.41
N LYS A 400 -1.28 -13.83 11.29
CA LYS A 400 0.00 -13.14 11.11
C LYS A 400 0.17 -11.92 12.01
N THR A 401 -0.92 -11.35 12.54
CA THR A 401 -0.85 -10.19 13.44
C THR A 401 -0.76 -10.57 14.92
N HIS A 402 -0.59 -11.87 15.20
CA HIS A 402 -0.48 -12.48 16.54
C HIS A 402 -1.53 -11.98 17.54
N THR A 403 -2.64 -11.45 17.06
CA THR A 403 -3.72 -10.94 17.89
C THR A 403 -4.51 -12.13 18.42
N PRO A 404 -4.83 -12.19 19.71
CA PRO A 404 -5.61 -13.29 20.26
C PRO A 404 -6.96 -13.43 19.53
N ARG A 405 -7.27 -14.65 19.09
CA ARG A 405 -8.60 -14.95 18.53
C ARG A 405 -9.66 -14.66 19.58
N LEU A 406 -10.68 -13.89 19.20
CA LEU A 406 -11.81 -13.58 20.05
C LEU A 406 -12.74 -14.78 20.17
N LYS A 407 -13.26 -14.98 21.39
CA LYS A 407 -14.43 -15.83 21.60
C LYS A 407 -15.65 -15.12 21.00
N GLU A 408 -16.47 -15.88 20.28
CA GLU A 408 -17.66 -15.38 19.58
C GLU A 408 -18.92 -15.57 20.46
N ASP A 409 -18.91 -14.99 21.66
CA ASP A 409 -19.95 -15.19 22.68
C ASP A 409 -20.92 -14.02 22.84
N GLY A 410 -20.70 -12.90 22.14
CA GLY A 410 -21.55 -11.72 22.25
C GLY A 410 -21.28 -10.85 23.46
N ASP A 411 -20.26 -11.19 24.27
CA ASP A 411 -19.86 -10.38 25.41
C ASP A 411 -18.80 -9.35 25.00
N TRP A 412 -19.11 -8.05 25.14
CA TRP A 412 -18.14 -6.98 24.91
C TRP A 412 -17.17 -6.86 26.09
N GLY A 413 -16.24 -7.80 26.15
CA GLY A 413 -15.19 -7.84 27.17
C GLY A 413 -13.95 -7.01 26.82
N PRO A 414 -12.98 -6.94 27.74
CA PRO A 414 -11.71 -6.21 27.53
C PRO A 414 -10.94 -6.60 26.26
N VAL A 415 -10.96 -7.89 25.88
CA VAL A 415 -10.24 -8.37 24.70
C VAL A 415 -10.95 -7.95 23.41
N THR A 416 -12.28 -7.96 23.39
CA THR A 416 -13.07 -7.44 22.25
C THR A 416 -12.86 -5.94 22.09
N ASP A 417 -12.90 -5.18 23.19
CA ASP A 417 -12.65 -3.73 23.17
C ASP A 417 -11.25 -3.39 22.63
N PHE A 418 -10.24 -4.13 23.11
CA PHE A 418 -8.87 -4.02 22.61
C PHE A 418 -8.78 -4.33 21.11
N SER A 419 -9.28 -5.49 20.69
CA SER A 419 -9.20 -5.89 19.28
C SER A 419 -9.94 -4.91 18.36
N PHE A 420 -11.08 -4.37 18.79
CA PHE A 420 -11.81 -3.34 18.05
C PHE A 420 -10.98 -2.08 17.85
N LYS A 421 -10.48 -1.47 18.94
CA LYS A 421 -9.69 -0.23 18.88
C LYS A 421 -8.38 -0.43 18.14
N LYS A 422 -7.70 -1.57 18.36
CA LYS A 422 -6.49 -1.97 17.62
C LYS A 422 -6.76 -2.09 16.13
N SER A 423 -7.87 -2.71 15.72
CA SER A 423 -8.20 -2.84 14.30
C SER A 423 -8.48 -1.48 13.64
N VAL A 424 -9.14 -0.56 14.33
CA VAL A 424 -9.30 0.83 13.83
C VAL A 424 -7.95 1.52 13.71
N ALA A 425 -7.09 1.42 14.71
CA ALA A 425 -5.76 2.02 14.69
C ALA A 425 -4.85 1.43 13.61
N THR A 426 -4.99 0.14 13.30
CA THR A 426 -4.13 -0.58 12.34
C THR A 426 -4.61 -0.42 10.91
N TYR A 427 -5.92 -0.54 10.68
CA TYR A 427 -6.50 -0.67 9.35
C TYR A 427 -7.45 0.48 8.96
N GLY A 428 -7.81 1.33 9.91
CA GLY A 428 -8.80 2.39 9.72
C GLY A 428 -10.26 1.90 9.83
N PRO A 429 -11.22 2.84 9.82
CA PRO A 429 -12.63 2.56 10.08
C PRO A 429 -13.29 1.76 8.95
N ALA A 430 -12.91 2.00 7.69
CA ALA A 430 -13.47 1.30 6.54
C ALA A 430 -13.24 -0.22 6.61
N LYS A 431 -12.03 -0.64 7.01
CA LYS A 431 -11.71 -2.06 7.15
C LYS A 431 -12.50 -2.75 8.25
N LEU A 432 -12.82 -2.00 9.32
CA LEU A 432 -13.65 -2.51 10.40
C LEU A 432 -15.11 -2.67 9.96
N ASP A 433 -15.63 -1.71 9.18
CA ASP A 433 -16.96 -1.82 8.59
C ASP A 433 -17.09 -3.06 7.68
N GLU A 434 -16.08 -3.30 6.83
CA GLU A 434 -15.97 -4.52 6.00
C GLU A 434 -15.97 -5.79 6.87
N GLY A 435 -15.12 -5.84 7.89
CA GLY A 435 -15.05 -6.96 8.82
C GLY A 435 -16.39 -7.21 9.52
N PHE A 436 -17.02 -6.16 10.04
CA PHE A 436 -18.31 -6.25 10.71
C PHE A 436 -19.40 -6.77 9.77
N ALA A 437 -19.44 -6.30 8.53
CA ALA A 437 -20.36 -6.82 7.52
C ALA A 437 -20.14 -8.31 7.23
N LEU A 438 -18.89 -8.77 7.11
CA LEU A 438 -18.59 -10.21 6.96
C LEU A 438 -19.03 -11.04 8.18
N GLY A 439 -18.85 -10.51 9.39
CA GLY A 439 -19.33 -11.16 10.61
C GLY A 439 -20.87 -11.24 10.69
N ARG A 440 -21.58 -10.22 10.21
CA ARG A 440 -23.04 -10.24 10.05
C ARG A 440 -23.47 -11.24 8.98
N LEU A 441 -22.74 -11.34 7.85
CA LEU A 441 -22.99 -12.35 6.82
C LEU A 441 -22.79 -13.77 7.35
N GLN A 442 -21.71 -14.03 8.10
CA GLN A 442 -21.47 -15.32 8.73
C GLN A 442 -22.66 -15.70 9.63
N SER A 443 -23.18 -14.75 10.40
CA SER A 443 -24.34 -14.95 11.27
C SER A 443 -25.64 -15.20 10.50
N LEU A 444 -25.77 -14.63 9.29
CA LEU A 444 -26.88 -14.89 8.38
C LEU A 444 -26.79 -16.31 7.78
N ALA A 445 -25.59 -16.73 7.37
CA ALA A 445 -25.32 -18.04 6.79
C ALA A 445 -25.60 -19.20 7.75
N GLU A 446 -25.57 -18.98 9.06
CA GLU A 446 -25.95 -19.97 10.07
C GLU A 446 -27.44 -20.33 10.08
N LYS A 447 -28.30 -19.44 9.58
CA LYS A 447 -29.77 -19.54 9.76
C LYS A 447 -30.52 -20.08 8.55
N ARG A 448 -29.85 -20.27 7.41
CA ARG A 448 -30.47 -20.65 6.12
C ARG A 448 -31.66 -19.75 5.75
N PRO A 449 -31.41 -18.46 5.47
CA PRO A 449 -32.47 -17.49 5.22
C PRO A 449 -33.36 -17.89 4.04
N GLN A 450 -34.61 -17.46 4.10
CA GLN A 450 -35.52 -17.47 2.95
C GLN A 450 -35.15 -16.36 1.97
N PRO A 451 -35.62 -16.40 0.70
CA PRO A 451 -35.20 -15.43 -0.32
C PRO A 451 -35.39 -13.97 0.06
N GLU A 452 -36.56 -13.59 0.60
CA GLU A 452 -36.83 -12.21 1.00
C GLU A 452 -35.94 -11.76 2.17
N GLU A 453 -35.67 -12.68 3.11
CA GLU A 453 -34.76 -12.42 4.24
C GLU A 453 -33.32 -12.26 3.76
N LEU A 454 -32.84 -13.11 2.85
CA LEU A 454 -31.48 -13.00 2.31
C LEU A 454 -31.31 -11.67 1.57
N ALA A 455 -32.28 -11.29 0.74
CA ALA A 455 -32.27 -10.02 0.00
C ALA A 455 -32.20 -8.83 0.95
N SER A 456 -33.15 -8.74 1.89
CA SER A 456 -33.21 -7.63 2.84
C SER A 456 -31.95 -7.56 3.71
N ARG A 457 -31.49 -8.70 4.25
CA ARG A 457 -30.35 -8.71 5.17
C ARG A 457 -29.04 -8.42 4.44
N THR A 458 -28.86 -8.87 3.21
CA THR A 458 -27.63 -8.56 2.43
C THR A 458 -27.59 -7.10 2.00
N GLN A 459 -28.74 -6.49 1.69
CA GLN A 459 -28.86 -5.04 1.51
C GLN A 459 -28.51 -4.28 2.81
N ASP A 460 -29.03 -4.70 3.96
CA ASP A 460 -28.72 -4.07 5.25
C ASP A 460 -27.25 -4.24 5.69
N ILE A 461 -26.61 -5.32 5.24
CA ILE A 461 -25.23 -5.64 5.58
C ILE A 461 -24.25 -4.90 4.66
N PHE A 462 -24.44 -4.98 3.34
CA PHE A 462 -23.47 -4.47 2.37
C PHE A 462 -23.88 -3.16 1.71
N GLY A 463 -25.17 -2.83 1.65
CA GLY A 463 -25.67 -1.60 1.05
C GLY A 463 -24.98 -0.34 1.60
N PRO A 464 -24.81 -0.19 2.94
CA PRO A 464 -24.08 0.94 3.52
C PRO A 464 -22.59 1.01 3.12
N LEU A 465 -21.97 -0.09 2.70
CA LEU A 465 -20.57 -0.12 2.26
C LEU A 465 -20.38 0.33 0.83
N TYR A 466 -21.38 0.11 -0.02
CA TYR A 466 -21.35 0.54 -1.42
C TYR A 466 -21.78 2.01 -1.61
N GLY A 467 -22.42 2.62 -0.60
CA GLY A 467 -22.68 4.06 -0.52
C GLY A 467 -23.54 4.63 -1.66
N SER A 468 -23.82 5.93 -1.60
CA SER A 468 -24.61 6.72 -2.57
C SER A 468 -23.93 6.95 -3.93
N HIS A 469 -22.94 6.14 -4.29
CA HIS A 469 -22.08 6.33 -5.47
C HIS A 469 -22.69 5.81 -6.78
N VAL A 470 -23.93 5.33 -6.73
CA VAL A 470 -24.70 4.86 -7.89
C VAL A 470 -26.01 5.65 -7.89
N ASN A 471 -26.15 6.58 -8.83
CA ASN A 471 -27.43 7.20 -9.13
C ASN A 471 -28.13 6.34 -10.19
N GLY A 472 -29.17 5.61 -9.79
CA GLY A 472 -29.98 4.79 -10.70
C GLY A 472 -30.65 3.61 -9.99
N PRO A 473 -31.64 2.96 -10.64
CA PRO A 473 -32.33 1.78 -10.10
C PRO A 473 -31.38 0.60 -9.80
N GLU A 474 -30.16 0.61 -10.33
CA GLU A 474 -29.12 -0.40 -10.10
C GLU A 474 -28.45 -0.28 -8.71
N LYS A 475 -28.59 0.84 -7.99
CA LYS A 475 -28.04 1.01 -6.62
C LYS A 475 -28.57 -0.05 -5.66
N GLU A 476 -29.83 -0.46 -5.85
CA GLU A 476 -30.48 -1.47 -5.03
C GLU A 476 -29.96 -2.88 -5.32
N SER A 477 -29.18 -3.11 -6.38
CA SER A 477 -28.73 -4.46 -6.76
C SER A 477 -27.23 -4.70 -6.67
N TYR A 478 -26.39 -3.71 -6.33
CA TYR A 478 -24.93 -3.92 -6.22
C TYR A 478 -24.55 -4.98 -5.18
N HIS A 479 -25.20 -4.97 -4.02
CA HIS A 479 -24.98 -6.00 -3.00
C HIS A 479 -25.38 -7.39 -3.53
N ALA A 480 -26.41 -7.45 -4.37
CA ALA A 480 -26.88 -8.69 -4.99
C ALA A 480 -25.91 -9.18 -6.05
N TYR A 481 -25.39 -8.30 -6.91
CA TYR A 481 -24.33 -8.63 -7.88
C TYR A 481 -23.06 -9.10 -7.18
N ALA A 482 -22.64 -8.40 -6.12
CA ALA A 482 -21.48 -8.78 -5.33
C ALA A 482 -21.67 -10.17 -4.70
N LEU A 483 -22.84 -10.43 -4.13
CA LEU A 483 -23.18 -11.73 -3.59
C LEU A 483 -23.17 -12.83 -4.67
N GLN A 484 -23.87 -12.64 -5.78
CA GLN A 484 -23.93 -13.61 -6.88
C GLN A 484 -22.54 -13.90 -7.47
N THR A 485 -21.73 -12.87 -7.68
CA THR A 485 -20.37 -13.01 -8.22
C THR A 485 -19.46 -13.73 -7.23
N GLY A 486 -19.52 -13.35 -5.96
CA GLY A 486 -18.77 -14.02 -4.90
C GLY A 486 -19.16 -15.49 -4.73
N LEU A 487 -20.47 -15.79 -4.76
CA LEU A 487 -20.96 -17.17 -4.76
C LEU A 487 -20.40 -17.97 -5.94
N ASN A 488 -20.35 -17.37 -7.14
CA ASN A 488 -19.76 -18.01 -8.32
C ASN A 488 -18.25 -18.27 -8.22
N GLU A 489 -17.52 -17.44 -7.48
CA GLU A 489 -16.09 -17.60 -7.25
C GLU A 489 -15.79 -18.68 -6.18
N ILE A 490 -16.66 -18.81 -5.18
CA ILE A 490 -16.47 -19.73 -4.05
C ILE A 490 -17.07 -21.10 -4.37
N GLY A 491 -18.24 -21.13 -5.02
CA GLY A 491 -19.03 -22.33 -5.28
C GLY A 491 -18.26 -23.50 -5.91
N PRO A 492 -17.50 -23.30 -7.01
CA PRO A 492 -16.73 -24.36 -7.65
C PRO A 492 -15.67 -25.01 -6.74
N LYS A 493 -15.26 -24.34 -5.65
CA LYS A 493 -14.26 -24.86 -4.70
C LYS A 493 -14.85 -25.83 -3.69
N HIS A 494 -16.17 -25.78 -3.48
CA HIS A 494 -16.85 -26.55 -2.43
C HIS A 494 -18.00 -27.44 -2.94
N LEU A 495 -18.44 -27.26 -4.18
CA LEU A 495 -19.54 -28.01 -4.79
C LEU A 495 -19.12 -28.51 -6.18
N LYS A 496 -19.09 -29.84 -6.37
CA LYS A 496 -18.64 -30.47 -7.61
C LYS A 496 -19.55 -30.16 -8.81
N ASP A 497 -20.85 -30.04 -8.55
CA ASP A 497 -21.87 -29.81 -9.59
C ASP A 497 -22.32 -28.34 -9.64
N TRP A 498 -21.44 -27.40 -9.25
CA TRP A 498 -21.77 -25.98 -9.19
C TRP A 498 -22.25 -25.45 -10.54
N GLN A 499 -23.45 -24.88 -10.55
CA GLN A 499 -23.99 -24.16 -11.69
C GLN A 499 -23.80 -22.67 -11.45
N PRO A 500 -23.03 -21.95 -12.30
CA PRO A 500 -22.86 -20.51 -12.14
C PRO A 500 -24.20 -19.78 -12.16
N LEU A 501 -24.42 -18.93 -11.16
CA LEU A 501 -25.55 -18.02 -11.08
C LEU A 501 -25.47 -16.99 -12.21
N THR A 502 -26.60 -16.72 -12.85
CA THR A 502 -26.75 -15.55 -13.72
C THR A 502 -26.61 -14.28 -12.88
N LEU A 503 -25.76 -13.36 -13.34
CA LEU A 503 -25.57 -12.05 -12.74
C LEU A 503 -26.67 -11.10 -13.21
N ASP A 504 -27.80 -11.09 -12.51
CA ASP A 504 -28.95 -10.23 -12.81
C ASP A 504 -29.28 -9.26 -11.66
N GLY A 505 -28.49 -9.28 -10.58
CA GLY A 505 -28.69 -8.35 -9.47
C GLY A 505 -29.92 -8.68 -8.61
N GLU A 506 -30.51 -9.86 -8.76
CA GLU A 506 -31.64 -10.31 -7.97
C GLU A 506 -31.25 -11.37 -6.92
N VAL A 507 -31.53 -11.08 -5.65
CA VAL A 507 -31.45 -12.08 -4.57
C VAL A 507 -32.79 -12.82 -4.48
N GLY A 508 -33.00 -13.76 -5.39
CA GLY A 508 -34.19 -14.62 -5.45
C GLY A 508 -33.92 -16.06 -5.00
N PRO A 509 -34.83 -17.01 -5.32
CA PRO A 509 -34.68 -18.42 -4.97
C PRO A 509 -33.35 -19.04 -5.41
N LYS A 510 -32.90 -18.76 -6.65
CA LYS A 510 -31.64 -19.29 -7.19
C LYS A 510 -30.41 -18.90 -6.35
N THR A 511 -30.32 -17.62 -5.97
CA THR A 511 -29.18 -17.07 -5.22
C THR A 511 -29.23 -17.59 -3.79
N THR A 512 -30.44 -17.72 -3.24
CA THR A 512 -30.70 -18.25 -1.91
C THR A 512 -30.35 -19.73 -1.80
N ASP A 513 -30.74 -20.54 -2.78
CA ASP A 513 -30.39 -21.95 -2.85
C ASP A 513 -28.87 -22.13 -2.94
N ALA A 514 -28.21 -21.37 -3.81
CA ALA A 514 -26.76 -21.39 -3.95
C ALA A 514 -26.04 -20.95 -2.65
N PHE A 515 -26.52 -19.87 -2.02
CA PHE A 515 -26.01 -19.40 -0.73
C PHE A 515 -26.17 -20.46 0.36
N ASN A 516 -27.34 -21.05 0.50
CA ASN A 516 -27.65 -22.06 1.51
C ASN A 516 -26.88 -23.37 1.28
N GLN A 517 -26.75 -23.82 0.03
CA GLN A 517 -25.94 -24.99 -0.32
C GLN A 517 -24.47 -24.76 0.00
N LEU A 518 -23.94 -23.58 -0.32
CA LEU A 518 -22.55 -23.26 -0.05
C LEU A 518 -22.30 -23.07 1.46
N ALA A 519 -23.18 -22.39 2.18
CA ALA A 519 -23.13 -22.29 3.63
C ALA A 519 -23.17 -23.67 4.31
N GLN A 520 -23.95 -24.61 3.77
CA GLN A 520 -24.01 -25.99 4.25
C GLN A 520 -22.74 -26.80 3.91
N SER A 521 -22.16 -26.61 2.72
CA SER A 521 -21.01 -27.39 2.26
C SER A 521 -19.68 -26.87 2.81
N ALA A 522 -19.43 -25.56 2.68
CA ALA A 522 -18.20 -24.90 3.11
C ALA A 522 -18.22 -24.51 4.60
N GLY A 523 -19.42 -24.27 5.15
CA GLY A 523 -19.61 -23.69 6.47
C GLY A 523 -19.74 -22.15 6.42
N PRO A 524 -20.44 -21.53 7.39
CA PRO A 524 -20.64 -20.07 7.43
C PRO A 524 -19.36 -19.23 7.42
N LEU A 525 -18.32 -19.68 8.14
CA LEU A 525 -17.05 -18.99 8.23
C LEU A 525 -16.32 -18.98 6.88
N GLU A 526 -16.26 -20.12 6.20
CA GLU A 526 -15.55 -20.23 4.92
C GLU A 526 -16.30 -19.47 3.82
N LEU A 527 -17.63 -19.44 3.87
CA LEU A 527 -18.44 -18.59 2.98
C LEU A 527 -18.11 -17.11 3.17
N ALA A 528 -18.12 -16.61 4.42
CA ALA A 528 -17.81 -15.21 4.70
C ALA A 528 -16.35 -14.85 4.37
N SER A 529 -15.39 -15.70 4.76
CA SER A 529 -13.97 -15.57 4.43
C SER A 529 -13.73 -15.58 2.92
N GLY A 530 -14.34 -16.51 2.19
CA GLY A 530 -14.25 -16.61 0.74
C GLY A 530 -14.79 -15.37 0.03
N LEU A 531 -15.93 -14.84 0.50
CA LEU A 531 -16.49 -13.62 -0.06
C LEU A 531 -15.60 -12.42 0.24
N GLY A 532 -15.09 -12.31 1.47
CA GLY A 532 -14.15 -11.28 1.86
C GLY A 532 -12.88 -11.30 1.01
N LYS A 533 -12.28 -12.47 0.76
CA LYS A 533 -11.08 -12.60 -0.12
C LYS A 533 -11.36 -12.12 -1.54
N TRP A 534 -12.51 -12.49 -2.08
CA TRP A 534 -12.91 -12.06 -3.43
C TRP A 534 -13.11 -10.53 -3.50
N LEU A 535 -13.69 -9.93 -2.46
CA LEU A 535 -13.87 -8.48 -2.34
C LEU A 535 -12.58 -7.72 -2.00
N GLY A 536 -11.48 -8.40 -1.69
CA GLY A 536 -10.25 -7.78 -1.19
C GLY A 536 -10.34 -7.28 0.26
N TRP A 537 -11.32 -7.78 1.01
CA TRP A 537 -11.59 -7.38 2.39
C TRP A 537 -10.79 -8.17 3.43
N VAL A 538 -10.33 -9.38 3.14
CA VAL A 538 -9.51 -10.20 4.06
C VAL A 538 -8.35 -10.90 3.36
#